data_AF-A0A7V2SXM6-F1
#
_entry.id   AF-A0A7V2SXM6-F1
#
_cell.length_a   1.000
_cell.length_b   1.000
_cell.length_c   1.000
_cell.angle_alpha   90.00
_cell.angle_beta   90.00
_cell.angle_gamma   90.00
#
_symmetry.space_group_name_H-M   'P 1'
#
loop_
_entity.id
_entity.type
_entity.pdbx_description
1 polymer ?
#
loop_
_entity_poly.entity_id
_entity_poly.type
_entity_poly.pdbx_seq_one_letter_code
_entity_poly.pdbx_strand_id
1 'polypeptide(L)'
;LIPQLLATHTGIKEAPCYFGDRIMRIAVHPELQGCGLGSHLLHYLINYSKQQNKADYIATSFGVTAELVGFWHKADFKTVQIGMKRDASSGAHSIIMLRPLSQAAQPLLAKATDNFSVAFPLLLADPLRDLESPLVAALYSPLVQQKKQTKLALNDVEQHALDGFTYQQRGYESSIAVLNKVTHYSLAQCNQAIQLTPQELQILIAKVLQKHSWQTLVQLTKVNGKKQAIKLLRQAVKKLVYPCLKH
;
A
#
# COMPACT_ATOMS: atom_id res chain seq x y z
N LEU A 1 23.27 -6.85 -2.07
CA LEU A 1 22.58 -5.55 -1.89
C LEU A 1 21.30 -5.67 -1.08
N ILE A 2 20.31 -6.48 -1.48
CA ILE A 2 19.02 -6.59 -0.75
C ILE A 2 19.18 -7.03 0.73
N PRO A 3 19.97 -8.07 1.08
CA PRO A 3 20.15 -8.45 2.48
C PRO A 3 20.70 -7.32 3.36
N GLN A 4 21.66 -6.55 2.85
CA GLN A 4 22.24 -5.40 3.54
C GLN A 4 21.23 -4.26 3.70
N LEU A 5 20.40 -4.01 2.67
CA LEU A 5 19.35 -3.00 2.74
C LEU A 5 18.27 -3.38 3.77
N LEU A 6 17.88 -4.65 3.85
CA LEU A 6 16.96 -5.15 4.87
C LEU A 6 17.56 -4.99 6.28
N ALA A 7 18.84 -5.35 6.46
CA ALA A 7 19.49 -5.18 7.76
C ALA A 7 19.56 -3.70 8.20
N THR A 8 19.94 -2.82 7.29
CA THR A 8 20.20 -1.40 7.60
C THR A 8 18.93 -0.54 7.67
N HIS A 9 17.96 -0.75 6.76
CA HIS A 9 16.77 0.10 6.67
C HIS A 9 15.53 -0.49 7.35
N THR A 10 15.45 -1.81 7.50
CA THR A 10 14.31 -2.45 8.19
C THR A 10 14.68 -3.03 9.56
N GLY A 11 15.96 -2.95 9.96
CA GLY A 11 16.45 -3.39 11.26
C GLY A 11 16.50 -4.91 11.45
N ILE A 12 16.36 -5.70 10.39
CA ILE A 12 16.33 -7.18 10.47
C ILE A 12 17.77 -7.68 10.41
N LYS A 13 18.38 -7.86 11.59
CA LYS A 13 19.80 -8.18 11.75
C LYS A 13 20.22 -9.47 11.05
N GLU A 14 19.32 -10.45 11.00
CA GLU A 14 19.53 -11.76 10.39
C GLU A 14 19.33 -11.78 8.87
N ALA A 15 18.90 -10.68 8.24
CA ALA A 15 18.69 -10.65 6.78
C ALA A 15 19.93 -11.07 5.96
N PRO A 16 21.18 -10.72 6.34
CA PRO A 16 22.40 -11.18 5.66
C PRO A 16 22.67 -12.69 5.73
N CYS A 17 21.98 -13.42 6.62
CA CYS A 17 22.11 -14.88 6.74
C CYS A 17 21.32 -15.64 5.67
N TYR A 18 20.49 -14.95 4.89
CA TYR A 18 19.65 -15.55 3.85
C TYR A 18 20.26 -15.35 2.46
N PHE A 19 20.16 -16.38 1.63
CA PHE A 19 20.56 -16.32 0.23
C PHE A 19 19.34 -16.00 -0.63
N GLY A 20 19.48 -15.08 -1.58
CA GLY A 20 18.34 -14.65 -2.40
C GLY A 20 18.72 -14.34 -3.83
N ASP A 21 17.85 -14.76 -4.75
CA ASP A 21 17.90 -14.36 -6.15
C ASP A 21 17.33 -12.96 -6.32
N ARG A 22 17.94 -12.16 -7.19
CA ARG A 22 17.44 -10.82 -7.52
C ARG A 22 17.06 -10.74 -8.99
N ILE A 23 15.79 -10.46 -9.25
CA ILE A 23 15.35 -10.07 -10.58
C ILE A 23 15.78 -8.63 -10.80
N MET A 24 16.72 -8.44 -11.74
CA MET A 24 17.25 -7.12 -12.09
C MET A 24 16.33 -6.38 -13.05
N ARG A 25 15.78 -7.08 -14.05
CA ARG A 25 14.89 -6.51 -15.06
C ARG A 25 14.01 -7.60 -15.67
N ILE A 26 12.77 -7.25 -15.95
CA ILE A 26 11.88 -7.98 -16.86
C ILE A 26 11.57 -7.01 -17.99
N ALA A 27 11.79 -7.42 -19.23
CA ALA A 27 11.51 -6.61 -20.40
C ALA A 27 10.50 -7.33 -21.28
N VAL A 28 9.38 -6.67 -21.54
CA VAL A 28 8.35 -7.10 -22.49
C VAL A 28 8.21 -5.98 -23.51
N HIS A 29 8.20 -6.34 -24.80
CA HIS A 29 8.01 -5.38 -25.88
C HIS A 29 6.73 -4.56 -25.64
N PRO A 30 6.74 -3.22 -25.84
CA PRO A 30 5.60 -2.36 -25.50
C PRO A 30 4.26 -2.83 -26.08
N GLU A 31 4.25 -3.28 -27.34
CA GLU A 31 3.06 -3.77 -28.03
C GLU A 31 2.51 -5.10 -27.48
N LEU A 32 3.30 -5.80 -26.66
CA LEU A 32 2.93 -7.09 -26.05
C LEU A 32 2.70 -6.99 -24.54
N GLN A 33 2.74 -5.78 -23.98
CA GLN A 33 2.40 -5.54 -22.58
C GLN A 33 0.90 -5.77 -22.35
N GLY A 34 0.53 -6.18 -21.14
CA GLY A 34 -0.86 -6.54 -20.83
C GLY A 34 -1.30 -7.93 -21.32
N CYS A 35 -0.55 -8.60 -22.21
CA CYS A 35 -0.86 -9.94 -22.72
C CYS A 35 -0.39 -11.10 -21.80
N GLY A 36 0.10 -10.81 -20.60
CA GLY A 36 0.52 -11.83 -19.63
C GLY A 36 1.92 -12.44 -19.84
N LEU A 37 2.66 -12.04 -20.88
CA LEU A 37 4.02 -12.54 -21.15
C LEU A 37 4.99 -12.31 -19.97
N GLY A 38 4.94 -11.12 -19.37
CA GLY A 38 5.77 -10.80 -18.20
C GLY A 38 5.46 -11.72 -17.02
N SER A 39 4.19 -12.05 -16.80
CA SER A 39 3.77 -12.95 -15.74
C SER A 39 4.20 -14.39 -16.05
N HIS A 40 4.11 -14.82 -17.31
CA HIS A 40 4.59 -16.13 -17.73
C HIS A 40 6.10 -16.29 -17.48
N LEU A 41 6.91 -15.31 -17.92
CA LEU A 41 8.35 -15.30 -17.66
C LEU A 41 8.67 -15.28 -16.16
N LEU A 42 7.95 -14.47 -15.38
CA LEU A 42 8.13 -14.41 -13.95
C LEU A 42 7.83 -15.75 -13.27
N HIS A 43 6.74 -16.43 -13.62
CA HIS A 43 6.42 -17.74 -13.09
C HIS A 43 7.47 -18.80 -13.46
N TYR A 44 7.97 -18.77 -14.70
CA TYR A 44 9.07 -19.63 -15.11
C TYR A 44 10.32 -19.41 -14.23
N LEU A 45 10.73 -18.16 -14.02
CA LEU A 45 11.89 -17.82 -13.18
C LEU A 45 11.71 -18.26 -11.73
N ILE A 46 10.52 -18.06 -11.15
CA ILE A 46 10.20 -18.50 -9.79
C ILE A 46 10.32 -20.02 -9.67
N ASN A 47 9.77 -20.77 -10.64
CA ASN A 47 9.85 -22.23 -10.65
C ASN A 47 11.29 -22.71 -10.83
N TYR A 48 12.06 -22.07 -11.72
CA TYR A 48 13.48 -22.36 -11.89
C TYR A 48 14.27 -22.16 -10.60
N SER A 49 14.13 -21.01 -9.93
CA SER A 49 14.83 -20.75 -8.65
C SER A 49 14.45 -21.76 -7.57
N LYS A 50 13.17 -22.17 -7.50
CA LYS A 50 12.72 -23.24 -6.57
C LYS A 50 13.40 -24.58 -6.87
N GLN A 51 13.49 -24.96 -8.14
CA GLN A 51 14.11 -26.22 -8.55
C GLN A 51 15.61 -26.25 -8.26
N GLN A 52 16.30 -25.12 -8.40
CA GLN A 52 17.71 -25.03 -8.06
C GLN A 52 17.96 -25.19 -6.55
N ASN A 53 17.01 -24.80 -5.70
CA ASN A 53 17.08 -24.91 -4.24
C ASN A 53 18.36 -24.27 -3.64
N LYS A 54 18.84 -23.18 -4.25
CA LYS A 54 20.03 -22.42 -3.82
C LYS A 54 19.71 -21.08 -3.15
N ALA A 55 18.45 -20.64 -3.24
CA ALA A 55 17.99 -19.36 -2.73
C ALA A 55 16.78 -19.56 -1.82
N ASP A 56 16.80 -18.87 -0.68
CA ASP A 56 15.72 -18.83 0.29
C ASP A 56 14.54 -17.97 -0.20
N TYR A 57 14.85 -16.94 -0.99
CA TYR A 57 13.86 -16.01 -1.53
C TYR A 57 14.24 -15.50 -2.92
N ILE A 58 13.27 -14.92 -3.63
CA ILE A 58 13.48 -14.12 -4.82
C ILE A 58 12.97 -12.71 -4.57
N ALA A 59 13.72 -11.70 -5.01
CA ALA A 59 13.40 -10.31 -4.76
C ALA A 59 13.64 -9.42 -5.98
N THR A 60 13.07 -8.22 -5.93
CA THR A 60 13.21 -7.19 -6.96
C THR A 60 13.38 -5.82 -6.31
N SER A 61 14.02 -4.91 -7.04
CA SER A 61 14.04 -3.50 -6.67
C SER A 61 13.93 -2.62 -7.91
N PHE A 62 12.95 -1.72 -7.91
CA PHE A 62 12.56 -0.92 -9.08
C PHE A 62 11.98 0.43 -8.67
N GLY A 63 11.88 1.37 -9.62
CA GLY A 63 11.17 2.64 -9.44
C GLY A 63 9.66 2.42 -9.39
N VAL A 64 9.04 2.77 -8.28
CA VAL A 64 7.70 2.32 -7.93
C VAL A 64 6.61 3.01 -8.77
N THR A 65 5.68 2.21 -9.29
CA THR A 65 4.43 2.67 -9.89
C THR A 65 3.29 1.74 -9.44
N ALA A 66 2.05 2.22 -9.44
CA ALA A 66 0.89 1.41 -9.05
C ALA A 66 0.73 0.15 -9.92
N GLU A 67 1.01 0.27 -11.23
CA GLU A 67 0.95 -0.84 -12.18
C GLU A 67 1.98 -1.93 -11.86
N LEU A 68 3.24 -1.55 -11.65
CA LEU A 68 4.31 -2.51 -11.34
C LEU A 68 4.07 -3.18 -9.98
N VAL A 69 3.64 -2.42 -8.97
CA VAL A 69 3.24 -2.99 -7.67
C VAL A 69 2.15 -4.05 -7.85
N GLY A 70 1.13 -3.76 -8.66
CA GLY A 70 0.09 -4.73 -9.01
C GLY A 70 0.61 -5.97 -9.74
N PHE A 71 1.53 -5.80 -10.69
CA PHE A 71 2.19 -6.91 -11.40
C PHE A 71 2.91 -7.86 -10.43
N TRP A 72 3.72 -7.32 -9.53
CA TRP A 72 4.49 -8.12 -8.56
C TRP A 72 3.60 -8.76 -7.48
N HIS A 73 2.57 -8.05 -7.00
CA HIS A 73 1.61 -8.61 -6.05
C HIS A 73 0.82 -9.79 -6.62
N LYS A 74 0.43 -9.75 -7.90
CA LYS A 74 -0.22 -10.90 -8.57
C LYS A 74 0.68 -12.14 -8.62
N ALA A 75 1.98 -11.96 -8.51
CA ALA A 75 2.97 -13.04 -8.43
C ALA A 75 3.43 -13.32 -6.99
N ASP A 76 2.63 -12.98 -5.98
CA ASP A 76 2.86 -13.19 -4.54
C ASP A 76 4.09 -12.49 -3.94
N PHE A 77 4.67 -11.50 -4.62
CA PHE A 77 5.68 -10.66 -4.00
C PHE A 77 5.02 -9.72 -2.99
N LYS A 78 5.67 -9.52 -1.84
CA LYS A 78 5.23 -8.57 -0.82
C LYS A 78 6.20 -7.42 -0.72
N THR A 79 5.66 -6.23 -0.48
CA THR A 79 6.47 -5.03 -0.25
C THR A 79 7.09 -5.11 1.13
N VAL A 80 8.39 -4.86 1.20
CA VAL A 80 9.16 -4.91 2.45
C VAL A 80 9.86 -3.59 2.77
N GLN A 81 10.09 -2.74 1.76
CA GLN A 81 10.75 -1.46 1.94
C GLN A 81 10.42 -0.51 0.78
N ILE A 82 10.34 0.78 1.07
CA ILE A 82 10.28 1.87 0.07
C ILE A 82 11.36 2.89 0.40
N GLY A 83 12.05 3.40 -0.61
CA GLY A 83 13.08 4.43 -0.49
C GLY A 83 12.49 5.81 -0.26
N MET A 84 13.13 6.62 0.57
CA MET A 84 12.63 7.97 0.92
C MET A 84 12.93 9.00 -0.17
N LYS A 85 14.01 8.81 -0.92
CA LYS A 85 14.42 9.74 -1.98
C LYS A 85 13.90 9.23 -3.31
N ARG A 86 13.39 10.16 -4.13
CA ARG A 86 13.15 9.91 -5.55
C ARG A 86 14.49 9.80 -6.25
N ASP A 87 14.62 8.82 -7.13
CA ASP A 87 15.78 8.70 -7.99
C ASP A 87 15.82 9.87 -8.99
N ALA A 88 16.99 10.46 -9.19
CA ALA A 88 17.13 11.68 -9.98
C ALA A 88 16.81 11.49 -11.47
N SER A 89 16.94 10.27 -11.99
CA SER A 89 16.69 9.96 -13.40
C SER A 89 15.23 9.61 -13.68
N SER A 90 14.58 8.90 -12.76
CA SER A 90 13.21 8.41 -12.94
C SER A 90 12.14 9.24 -12.22
N GLY A 91 12.54 10.07 -11.25
CA GLY A 91 11.62 10.80 -10.38
C GLY A 91 10.77 9.88 -9.49
N ALA A 92 11.03 8.57 -9.44
CA ALA A 92 10.26 7.60 -8.68
C ALA A 92 11.00 7.20 -7.39
N HIS A 93 10.23 6.85 -6.35
CA HIS A 93 10.79 6.19 -5.18
C HIS A 93 11.21 4.76 -5.54
N SER A 94 12.31 4.25 -5.00
CA SER A 94 12.62 2.83 -5.13
C SER A 94 11.74 2.00 -4.19
N ILE A 95 11.41 0.78 -4.58
CA ILE A 95 10.73 -0.19 -3.72
C ILE A 95 11.51 -1.49 -3.73
N ILE A 96 11.44 -2.25 -2.64
CA ILE A 96 11.89 -3.64 -2.57
C ILE A 96 10.68 -4.52 -2.31
N MET A 97 10.55 -5.56 -3.13
CA MET A 97 9.54 -6.60 -2.94
C MET A 97 10.21 -7.97 -2.93
N LEU A 98 9.68 -8.88 -2.12
CA LEU A 98 10.26 -10.20 -1.88
C LEU A 98 9.18 -11.28 -1.90
N ARG A 99 9.54 -12.47 -2.42
CA ARG A 99 8.76 -13.69 -2.35
C ARG A 99 9.63 -14.82 -1.79
N PRO A 100 9.22 -15.52 -0.71
CA PRO A 100 9.96 -16.65 -0.18
C PRO A 100 9.89 -17.83 -1.17
N LEU A 101 11.01 -18.53 -1.31
CA LEU A 101 11.14 -19.77 -2.06
C LEU A 101 11.26 -20.98 -1.14
N SER A 102 11.75 -20.79 0.09
CA SER A 102 11.88 -21.81 1.12
C SER A 102 11.03 -21.50 2.37
N GLN A 103 10.75 -22.52 3.18
CA GLN A 103 10.09 -22.33 4.48
C GLN A 103 10.96 -21.52 5.45
N ALA A 104 12.29 -21.64 5.33
CA ALA A 104 13.25 -20.91 6.17
C ALA A 104 13.18 -19.39 5.96
N ALA A 105 12.78 -18.91 4.77
CA ALA A 105 12.59 -17.48 4.48
C ALA A 105 11.28 -16.89 5.00
N GLN A 106 10.30 -17.71 5.42
CA GLN A 106 9.00 -17.21 5.87
C GLN A 106 9.12 -16.25 7.07
N PRO A 107 9.95 -16.52 8.10
CA PRO A 107 10.18 -15.58 9.19
C PRO A 107 10.79 -14.24 8.73
N LEU A 108 11.71 -14.26 7.76
CA LEU A 108 12.29 -13.04 7.19
C LEU A 108 11.20 -12.21 6.51
N LEU A 109 10.40 -12.85 5.65
CA LEU A 109 9.30 -12.18 4.98
C LEU A 109 8.34 -11.57 6.00
N ALA A 110 7.87 -12.36 6.97
CA ALA A 110 6.91 -11.92 7.99
C ALA A 110 7.41 -10.67 8.72
N LYS A 111 8.63 -10.72 9.29
CA LYS A 111 9.26 -9.59 9.98
C LYS A 111 9.34 -8.34 9.09
N ALA A 112 9.76 -8.51 7.84
CA ALA A 112 9.93 -7.40 6.91
C ALA A 112 8.59 -6.75 6.53
N THR A 113 7.58 -7.56 6.26
CA THR A 113 6.21 -7.08 5.98
C THR A 113 5.54 -6.47 7.20
N ASP A 114 5.73 -7.02 8.40
CA ASP A 114 5.20 -6.47 9.65
C ASP A 114 5.81 -5.09 9.91
N ASN A 115 7.14 -4.97 9.80
CA ASN A 115 7.84 -3.68 9.95
C ASN A 115 7.34 -2.67 8.92
N PHE A 116 7.18 -3.07 7.66
CA PHE A 116 6.64 -2.18 6.63
C PHE A 116 5.20 -1.76 6.92
N SER A 117 4.35 -2.67 7.43
CA SER A 117 2.94 -2.39 7.75
C SER A 117 2.80 -1.33 8.86
N VAL A 118 3.70 -1.33 9.83
CA VAL A 118 3.74 -0.36 10.93
C VAL A 118 4.34 0.95 10.47
N ALA A 119 5.43 0.91 9.71
CA ALA A 119 6.14 2.10 9.27
C ALA A 119 5.38 2.89 8.20
N PHE A 120 4.77 2.21 7.22
CA PHE A 120 4.22 2.87 6.03
C PHE A 120 3.16 3.96 6.34
N PRO A 121 2.17 3.75 7.23
CA PRO A 121 1.27 4.82 7.66
C PRO A 121 1.97 6.06 8.24
N LEU A 122 3.04 5.85 9.01
CA LEU A 122 3.83 6.93 9.61
C LEU A 122 4.62 7.68 8.53
N LEU A 123 5.20 6.94 7.59
CA LEU A 123 5.95 7.50 6.48
C LEU A 123 5.07 8.36 5.57
N LEU A 124 3.82 7.97 5.34
CA LEU A 124 2.87 8.77 4.57
C LEU A 124 2.50 10.08 5.25
N ALA A 125 2.50 10.12 6.58
CA ALA A 125 2.25 11.36 7.30
C ALA A 125 3.47 12.31 7.29
N ASP A 126 4.63 11.86 6.83
CA ASP A 126 5.89 12.60 6.90
C ASP A 126 6.73 12.50 5.59
N PRO A 127 7.78 11.66 5.44
CA PRO A 127 8.68 11.73 4.28
C PRO A 127 8.05 11.28 2.95
N LEU A 128 6.93 10.56 2.97
CA LEU A 128 6.21 10.07 1.78
C LEU A 128 4.84 10.77 1.63
N ARG A 129 4.71 11.97 2.18
CA ARG A 129 3.47 12.76 2.16
C ARG A 129 2.94 13.06 0.76
N ASP A 130 3.81 13.07 -0.25
CA ASP A 130 3.44 13.39 -1.63
C ASP A 130 3.40 12.16 -2.55
N LEU A 131 3.34 10.96 -1.97
CA LEU A 131 3.15 9.73 -2.75
C LEU A 131 1.78 9.74 -3.44
N GLU A 132 1.73 9.28 -4.68
CA GLU A 132 0.53 9.33 -5.51
C GLU A 132 -0.57 8.41 -4.93
N SER A 133 -1.80 8.92 -4.80
CA SER A 133 -2.90 8.19 -4.13
C SER A 133 -3.20 6.80 -4.71
N PRO A 134 -3.16 6.56 -6.04
CA PRO A 134 -3.31 5.22 -6.60
C PRO A 134 -2.19 4.26 -6.17
N LEU A 135 -0.96 4.77 -6.02
CA LEU A 135 0.18 3.98 -5.55
C LEU A 135 0.04 3.66 -4.06
N VAL A 136 -0.35 4.65 -3.25
CA VAL A 136 -0.64 4.43 -1.82
C VAL A 136 -1.68 3.32 -1.66
N ALA A 137 -2.79 3.37 -2.42
CA ALA A 137 -3.82 2.34 -2.39
C ALA A 137 -3.27 0.95 -2.79
N ALA A 138 -2.47 0.87 -3.86
CA ALA A 138 -1.85 -0.37 -4.30
C ALA A 138 -0.91 -0.99 -3.23
N LEU A 139 -0.20 -0.16 -2.47
CA LEU A 139 0.70 -0.60 -1.39
C LEU A 139 -0.02 -0.97 -0.09
N TYR A 140 -1.25 -0.48 0.14
CA TYR A 140 -2.04 -0.80 1.34
C TYR A 140 -2.74 -2.16 1.28
N SER A 141 -3.20 -2.57 0.10
CA SER A 141 -3.98 -3.81 -0.08
C SER A 141 -3.33 -5.08 0.53
N PRO A 142 -2.01 -5.32 0.43
CA PRO A 142 -1.39 -6.52 0.99
C PRO A 142 -1.14 -6.47 2.50
N LEU A 143 -1.16 -5.28 3.13
CA LEU A 143 -0.77 -5.10 4.53
C LEU A 143 -1.73 -5.77 5.53
N VAL A 144 -2.94 -6.15 5.10
CA VAL A 144 -3.97 -6.74 5.95
C VAL A 144 -4.24 -8.21 5.65
N GLN A 145 -3.68 -8.76 4.57
CA GLN A 145 -3.77 -10.21 4.33
C GLN A 145 -3.13 -11.05 5.46
N GLN A 146 -2.31 -10.45 6.32
CA GLN A 146 -1.70 -11.09 7.48
C GLN A 146 -2.64 -11.23 8.69
N LYS A 147 -3.72 -10.43 8.75
CA LYS A 147 -4.72 -10.48 9.82
C LYS A 147 -6.07 -10.71 9.15
N LYS A 148 -6.55 -11.97 9.12
CA LYS A 148 -7.86 -12.42 8.60
C LYS A 148 -9.07 -11.78 9.35
N GLN A 149 -9.06 -10.48 9.62
CA GLN A 149 -10.21 -9.77 10.15
C GLN A 149 -11.16 -9.47 9.00
N THR A 150 -12.14 -10.35 8.84
CA THR A 150 -13.19 -10.25 7.83
C THR A 150 -14.12 -9.06 8.04
N LYS A 151 -14.16 -8.47 9.25
CA LYS A 151 -15.02 -7.33 9.59
C LYS A 151 -14.29 -6.23 10.36
N LEU A 152 -14.61 -4.98 10.04
CA LEU A 152 -14.17 -3.84 10.83
C LEU A 152 -14.99 -3.77 12.12
N ALA A 153 -14.34 -4.02 13.25
CA ALA A 153 -14.97 -3.82 14.56
C ALA A 153 -14.89 -2.34 14.97
N LEU A 154 -16.05 -1.68 15.03
CA LEU A 154 -16.20 -0.35 15.63
C LEU A 154 -16.99 -0.50 16.94
N ASN A 155 -16.53 0.14 18.01
CA ASN A 155 -17.34 0.27 19.22
C ASN A 155 -18.43 1.35 19.03
N ASP A 156 -19.37 1.46 19.96
CA ASP A 156 -20.51 2.39 19.86
C ASP A 156 -20.05 3.86 19.72
N VAL A 157 -18.97 4.24 20.40
CA VAL A 157 -18.41 5.60 20.34
C VAL A 157 -17.81 5.88 18.97
N GLU A 158 -17.06 4.93 18.41
CA GLU A 158 -16.49 5.01 17.07
C GLU A 158 -17.58 5.05 16.01
N GLN A 159 -18.59 4.18 16.12
CA GLN A 159 -19.74 4.13 15.22
C GLN A 159 -20.49 5.47 15.21
N HIS A 160 -20.81 6.00 16.40
CA HIS A 160 -21.45 7.30 16.53
C HIS A 160 -20.60 8.45 15.97
N ALA A 161 -19.27 8.41 16.15
CA ALA A 161 -18.37 9.40 15.58
C ALA A 161 -18.30 9.35 14.04
N LEU A 162 -18.38 8.15 13.46
CA LEU A 162 -18.41 7.91 12.02
C LEU A 162 -19.73 8.40 11.41
N ASP A 163 -20.85 8.02 12.00
CA ASP A 163 -22.18 8.48 11.59
C ASP A 163 -22.30 10.00 11.71
N GLY A 164 -21.88 10.56 12.85
CA GLY A 164 -21.88 12.01 13.06
C GLY A 164 -21.05 12.76 12.00
N PHE A 165 -19.90 12.23 11.57
CA PHE A 165 -19.12 12.86 10.50
C PHE A 165 -19.84 12.80 9.15
N THR A 166 -20.38 11.62 8.79
CA THR A 166 -21.04 11.40 7.50
C THR A 166 -22.34 12.19 7.35
N TYR A 167 -23.12 12.34 8.44
CA TYR A 167 -24.37 13.12 8.49
C TYR A 167 -24.17 14.59 8.89
N GLN A 168 -22.94 15.10 8.84
CA GLN A 168 -22.58 16.52 9.09
C GLN A 168 -22.83 17.04 10.51
N GLN A 169 -22.99 16.15 11.48
CA GLN A 169 -23.15 16.48 12.90
C GLN A 169 -21.80 16.68 13.62
N ARG A 170 -20.69 16.25 12.99
CA ARG A 170 -19.32 16.37 13.53
C ARG A 170 -18.31 16.89 12.51
N GLY A 171 -17.27 17.54 13.03
CA GLY A 171 -16.11 18.01 12.27
C GLY A 171 -15.10 16.90 12.02
N TYR A 172 -14.13 17.17 11.13
CA TYR A 172 -13.07 16.21 10.81
C TYR A 172 -12.17 15.93 12.02
N GLU A 173 -11.77 16.98 12.72
CA GLU A 173 -10.83 16.94 13.84
C GLU A 173 -11.38 16.07 14.99
N SER A 174 -12.68 16.14 15.24
CA SER A 174 -13.40 15.33 16.25
C SER A 174 -13.66 13.87 15.85
N SER A 175 -13.33 13.49 14.60
CA SER A 175 -13.58 12.16 14.03
C SER A 175 -12.31 11.53 13.44
N ILE A 176 -11.13 12.16 13.59
CA ILE A 176 -9.90 11.74 12.91
C ILE A 176 -9.50 10.29 13.21
N ALA A 177 -9.70 9.83 14.46
CA ALA A 177 -9.35 8.48 14.88
C ALA A 177 -10.17 7.41 14.13
N VAL A 178 -11.50 7.54 14.12
CA VAL A 178 -12.36 6.57 13.41
C VAL A 178 -12.18 6.66 11.91
N LEU A 179 -11.99 7.87 11.35
CA LEU A 179 -11.71 8.04 9.92
C LEU A 179 -10.41 7.33 9.52
N ASN A 180 -9.37 7.44 10.33
CA ASN A 180 -8.11 6.74 10.10
C ASN A 180 -8.29 5.22 10.15
N LYS A 181 -8.99 4.70 11.16
CA LYS A 181 -9.29 3.27 11.31
C LYS A 181 -10.06 2.70 10.11
N VAL A 182 -11.15 3.36 9.70
CA VAL A 182 -11.98 2.96 8.55
C VAL A 182 -11.19 3.04 7.24
N THR A 183 -10.38 4.09 7.05
CA THR A 183 -9.56 4.27 5.85
C THR A 183 -8.53 3.17 5.72
N HIS A 184 -7.79 2.86 6.79
CA HIS A 184 -6.83 1.76 6.80
C HIS A 184 -7.49 0.44 6.44
N TYR A 185 -8.60 0.11 7.11
CA TYR A 185 -9.33 -1.12 6.85
C TYR A 185 -9.86 -1.22 5.41
N SER A 186 -10.40 -0.13 4.88
CA SER A 186 -11.02 -0.13 3.55
C SER A 186 -9.99 -0.28 2.42
N LEU A 187 -8.85 0.42 2.52
CA LEU A 187 -7.77 0.32 1.53
C LEU A 187 -7.09 -1.05 1.57
N ALA A 188 -6.99 -1.62 2.76
CA ALA A 188 -6.50 -2.96 3.00
C ALA A 188 -7.40 -4.04 2.39
N GLN A 189 -8.71 -3.93 2.62
CA GLN A 189 -9.66 -4.93 2.16
C GLN A 189 -10.05 -4.77 0.70
N CYS A 190 -9.55 -3.71 0.02
CA CYS A 190 -9.95 -3.19 -1.28
C CYS A 190 -10.74 -4.21 -2.10
N ASN A 191 -12.01 -4.32 -1.71
CA ASN A 191 -12.95 -5.22 -2.31
C ASN A 191 -13.30 -4.51 -3.61
N GLN A 192 -13.35 -5.23 -4.74
CA GLN A 192 -13.75 -4.64 -6.03
C GLN A 192 -15.12 -3.92 -5.96
N ALA A 193 -15.89 -4.16 -4.89
CA ALA A 193 -17.14 -3.49 -4.54
C ALA A 193 -17.02 -2.00 -4.16
N ILE A 194 -15.88 -1.51 -3.62
CA ILE A 194 -15.75 -0.10 -3.21
C ILE A 194 -15.25 0.75 -4.37
N GLN A 195 -16.18 1.35 -5.11
CA GLN A 195 -15.85 2.26 -6.21
C GLN A 195 -15.72 3.72 -5.73
N LEU A 196 -14.51 4.06 -5.29
CA LEU A 196 -14.10 5.46 -5.14
C LEU A 196 -13.70 6.04 -6.49
N THR A 197 -14.17 7.24 -6.78
CA THR A 197 -13.62 8.04 -7.89
C THR A 197 -12.17 8.44 -7.58
N PRO A 198 -11.35 8.77 -8.59
CA PRO A 198 -9.98 9.23 -8.37
C PRO A 198 -9.88 10.42 -7.39
N GLN A 199 -10.81 11.36 -7.46
CA GLN A 199 -10.87 12.51 -6.53
C GLN A 199 -11.23 12.09 -5.09
N GLU A 200 -12.17 11.16 -4.92
CA GLU A 200 -12.53 10.64 -3.60
C GLU A 200 -11.38 9.85 -2.97
N LEU A 201 -10.68 9.02 -3.76
CA LEU A 201 -9.49 8.31 -3.30
C LEU A 201 -8.39 9.31 -2.90
N GLN A 202 -8.17 10.33 -3.71
CA GLN A 202 -7.16 11.35 -3.47
C GLN A 202 -7.44 12.14 -2.19
N ILE A 203 -8.67 12.64 -1.99
CA ILE A 203 -8.98 13.40 -0.77
C ILE A 203 -8.90 12.52 0.49
N LEU A 204 -9.33 11.26 0.39
CA LEU A 204 -9.32 10.32 1.50
C LEU A 204 -7.88 10.07 1.96
N ILE A 205 -7.00 9.69 1.04
CA ILE A 205 -5.59 9.40 1.34
C ILE A 205 -4.86 10.66 1.78
N ALA A 206 -4.99 11.75 1.00
CA ALA A 206 -4.26 12.98 1.26
C ALA A 206 -4.65 13.61 2.61
N LYS A 207 -5.93 13.60 2.97
CA LYS A 207 -6.37 14.14 4.26
C LYS A 207 -6.13 13.18 5.42
N VAL A 208 -6.54 11.92 5.29
CA VAL A 208 -6.63 11.00 6.43
C VAL A 208 -5.29 10.35 6.74
N LEU A 209 -4.51 9.99 5.72
CA LEU A 209 -3.24 9.29 5.88
C LEU A 209 -2.06 10.25 5.79
N GLN A 210 -2.01 11.09 4.74
CA GLN A 210 -0.89 12.00 4.48
C GLN A 210 -0.96 13.32 5.27
N LYS A 211 -2.07 13.57 5.97
CA LYS A 211 -2.28 14.73 6.86
C LYS A 211 -2.15 16.10 6.19
N HIS A 212 -2.41 16.19 4.89
CA HIS A 212 -2.38 17.45 4.15
C HIS A 212 -3.35 18.50 4.73
N SER A 213 -2.96 19.77 4.56
CA SER A 213 -3.79 20.92 4.94
C SER A 213 -5.04 21.00 4.07
N TRP A 214 -6.10 21.65 4.56
CA TRP A 214 -7.29 21.88 3.74
C TRP A 214 -7.01 22.75 2.51
N GLN A 215 -6.05 23.68 2.58
CA GLN A 215 -5.64 24.52 1.45
C GLN A 215 -4.98 23.68 0.35
N THR A 216 -4.07 22.78 0.73
CA THR A 216 -3.43 21.86 -0.20
C THR A 216 -4.45 20.94 -0.86
N LEU A 217 -5.42 20.43 -0.10
CA LEU A 217 -6.45 19.55 -0.64
C LEU A 217 -7.37 20.22 -1.65
N VAL A 218 -7.71 21.50 -1.43
CA VAL A 218 -8.48 22.31 -2.37
C VAL A 218 -7.79 22.35 -3.74
N GLN A 219 -6.46 22.53 -3.76
CA GLN A 219 -5.65 22.52 -4.98
C GLN A 219 -5.56 21.11 -5.59
N LEU A 220 -5.20 20.11 -4.79
CA LEU A 220 -5.00 18.73 -5.24
C LEU A 220 -6.27 18.13 -5.85
N THR A 221 -7.43 18.39 -5.25
CA THR A 221 -8.73 17.82 -5.65
C THR A 221 -9.52 18.73 -6.59
N LYS A 222 -9.02 19.94 -6.88
CA LYS A 222 -9.66 20.95 -7.74
C LYS A 222 -11.09 21.33 -7.32
N VAL A 223 -11.36 21.34 -6.01
CA VAL A 223 -12.65 21.78 -5.46
C VAL A 223 -12.59 23.23 -5.01
N ASN A 224 -13.74 23.91 -4.90
CA ASN A 224 -13.78 25.32 -4.50
C ASN A 224 -13.92 25.46 -2.98
N GLY A 225 -12.78 25.55 -2.31
CA GLY A 225 -12.69 25.89 -0.89
C GLY A 225 -12.95 24.73 0.09
N LYS A 226 -12.68 25.01 1.38
CA LYS A 226 -12.69 24.01 2.47
C LYS A 226 -14.03 23.28 2.61
N LYS A 227 -15.17 23.98 2.44
CA LYS A 227 -16.51 23.39 2.59
C LYS A 227 -16.76 22.28 1.56
N GLN A 228 -16.32 22.48 0.32
CA GLN A 228 -16.46 21.47 -0.74
C GLN A 228 -15.50 20.30 -0.52
N ALA A 229 -14.27 20.56 -0.07
CA ALA A 229 -13.33 19.50 0.31
C ALA A 229 -13.88 18.60 1.42
N ILE A 230 -14.45 19.18 2.48
CA ILE A 230 -15.09 18.39 3.56
C ILE A 230 -16.28 17.59 3.02
N LYS A 231 -17.10 18.16 2.13
CA LYS A 231 -18.22 17.46 1.49
C LYS A 231 -17.73 16.25 0.68
N LEU A 232 -16.68 16.42 -0.12
CA LEU A 232 -16.08 15.34 -0.91
C LEU A 232 -15.52 14.24 0.00
N LEU A 233 -14.82 14.59 1.08
CA LEU A 233 -14.33 13.61 2.05
C LEU A 233 -15.48 12.83 2.71
N ARG A 234 -16.58 13.51 3.07
CA ARG A 234 -17.77 12.84 3.62
C ARG A 234 -18.40 11.87 2.64
N GLN A 235 -18.46 12.22 1.35
CA GLN A 235 -18.95 11.33 0.29
C GLN A 235 -18.06 10.09 0.15
N ALA A 236 -16.74 10.29 0.11
CA ALA A 236 -15.78 9.19 0.09
C ALA A 236 -15.97 8.26 1.30
N VAL A 237 -16.03 8.81 2.51
CA VAL A 237 -16.20 8.03 3.75
C VAL A 237 -17.52 7.27 3.76
N LYS A 238 -18.64 7.88 3.34
CA LYS A 238 -19.94 7.19 3.24
C LYS A 238 -19.85 5.90 2.42
N LYS A 239 -19.14 5.94 1.28
CA LYS A 239 -18.92 4.75 0.43
C LYS A 239 -18.13 3.65 1.13
N LEU A 240 -17.30 3.98 2.12
CA LEU A 240 -16.58 3.01 2.94
C LEU A 240 -17.47 2.39 4.03
N VAL A 241 -18.44 3.14 4.56
CA VAL A 241 -19.31 2.69 5.65
C VAL A 241 -20.29 1.60 5.18
N TYR A 242 -20.92 1.76 4.01
CA TYR A 242 -21.94 0.82 3.53
C TYR A 242 -21.45 -0.64 3.39
N PRO A 243 -20.22 -0.91 2.92
CA PRO A 243 -19.68 -2.27 2.83
C PRO A 243 -19.08 -2.79 4.14
N CYS A 244 -18.60 -1.92 5.04
CA CYS A 244 -18.01 -2.35 6.31
C CYS A 244 -19.06 -2.81 7.35
N LEU A 245 -20.33 -2.42 7.18
CA LEU A 245 -21.41 -2.70 8.14
C LEU A 245 -22.38 -3.82 7.72
N LYS A 246 -22.41 -4.23 6.45
CA LYS A 246 -23.25 -5.35 6.00
C LYS A 246 -22.46 -6.66 5.98
N HIS A 247 -23.08 -7.67 6.62
CA HIS A 247 -22.60 -9.02 6.98
C HIS A 247 -21.85 -9.05 8.32
#